data_AF-A0A8J2XBU7-F1
#
_entry.id   AF-A0A8J2XBU7-F1
#
_cell.length_a   1.000
_cell.length_b   1.000
_cell.length_c   1.000
_cell.angle_alpha   90.00
_cell.angle_beta   90.00
_cell.angle_gamma   90.00
#
_symmetry.space_group_name_H-M   'P 1'
#
loop_
_entity.id
_entity.type
_entity.pdbx_description
1 polymer ?
#
loop_
_entity_poly.entity_id
_entity_poly.type
_entity_poly.pdbx_seq_one_letter_code
_entity_poly.pdbx_strand_id
1 'polypeptide(L)'
;MKTKAQSKEMCCRVNAINKRLKTLAEVENALKVLVQRKKSITIANLSNLSGISKTWFYDEEELREIFRGRISEESIQKLFNYLKQQKIMSTWKI
;
A
#
# COMPACT_ATOMS: atom_id res chain seq x y z
N MET A 1 -28.76 -23.19 -11.46
CA MET A 1 -27.74 -23.38 -10.39
C MET A 1 -26.49 -22.50 -10.60
N LYS A 2 -26.65 -21.17 -10.78
CA LYS A 2 -25.52 -20.22 -11.00
C LYS A 2 -25.06 -19.47 -9.72
N THR A 3 -25.75 -19.64 -8.60
CA THR A 3 -25.67 -18.74 -7.44
C THR A 3 -24.50 -19.00 -6.47
N LYS A 4 -24.03 -20.25 -6.32
CA LYS A 4 -22.95 -20.59 -5.37
C LYS A 4 -21.55 -20.20 -5.85
N ALA A 5 -21.27 -20.28 -7.15
CA ALA A 5 -19.97 -19.90 -7.71
C ALA A 5 -19.76 -18.39 -7.67
N GLN A 6 -20.77 -17.62 -8.08
CA GLN A 6 -20.76 -16.15 -8.04
C GLN A 6 -20.60 -15.60 -6.62
N SER A 7 -21.24 -16.24 -5.63
CA SER A 7 -21.10 -15.88 -4.21
C SER A 7 -19.69 -16.12 -3.67
N LYS A 8 -19.03 -17.23 -4.06
CA LYS A 8 -17.63 -17.52 -3.67
C LYS A 8 -16.65 -16.54 -4.31
N GLU A 9 -16.80 -16.25 -5.61
CA GLU A 9 -15.97 -15.27 -6.32
C GLU A 9 -16.07 -13.89 -5.70
N MET A 10 -17.28 -13.46 -5.34
CA MET A 10 -17.51 -12.18 -4.67
C MET A 10 -16.84 -12.14 -3.28
N CYS A 11 -16.96 -13.21 -2.48
CA CYS A 11 -16.29 -13.32 -1.18
C CYS A 11 -14.76 -13.26 -1.31
N CYS A 12 -14.18 -13.98 -2.27
CA CYS A 12 -12.74 -13.95 -2.56
C CYS A 12 -12.26 -12.54 -2.96
N ARG A 13 -13.05 -11.83 -3.77
CA ARG A 13 -12.75 -10.44 -4.17
C ARG A 13 -12.75 -9.49 -2.99
N VAL A 14 -13.78 -9.53 -2.14
CA VAL A 14 -13.88 -8.69 -0.93
C VAL A 14 -12.71 -8.98 0.02
N ASN A 15 -12.36 -10.27 0.22
CA ASN A 15 -11.22 -10.64 1.06
C ASN A 15 -9.89 -10.14 0.52
N ALA A 16 -9.68 -10.20 -0.80
CA ALA A 16 -8.47 -9.67 -1.43
C ALA A 16 -8.36 -8.15 -1.25
N ILE A 17 -9.47 -7.42 -1.43
CA ILE A 17 -9.55 -5.97 -1.21
C ILE A 17 -9.24 -5.63 0.25
N ASN A 18 -9.86 -6.32 1.21
CA ASN A 18 -9.63 -6.08 2.64
C ASN A 18 -8.17 -6.33 3.04
N LYS A 19 -7.55 -7.42 2.53
CA LYS A 19 -6.13 -7.67 2.73
C LYS A 19 -5.27 -6.54 2.18
N ARG A 20 -5.57 -6.07 0.96
CA ARG A 20 -4.86 -4.95 0.33
C ARG A 20 -4.98 -3.66 1.14
N LEU A 21 -6.19 -3.31 1.59
CA LEU A 21 -6.44 -2.13 2.43
C LEU A 21 -5.67 -2.20 3.75
N LYS A 22 -5.62 -3.38 4.38
CA LYS A 22 -4.82 -3.60 5.59
C LYS A 22 -3.33 -3.37 5.31
N THR A 23 -2.79 -3.96 4.24
CA THR A 23 -1.39 -3.75 3.83
C THR A 23 -1.07 -2.26 3.63
N LEU A 24 -1.93 -1.52 2.92
CA LEU A 24 -1.74 -0.09 2.69
C LEU A 24 -1.78 0.73 3.99
N ALA A 25 -2.61 0.34 4.96
CA ALA A 25 -2.66 0.99 6.27
C ALA A 25 -1.35 0.80 7.07
N GLU A 26 -0.78 -0.41 7.06
CA GLU A 26 0.51 -0.66 7.73
C GLU A 26 1.65 0.15 7.10
N VAL A 27 1.66 0.26 5.76
CA VAL A 27 2.64 1.09 5.04
C VAL A 27 2.48 2.57 5.39
N GLU A 28 1.25 3.08 5.45
CA GLU A 28 0.98 4.46 5.84
C GLU A 28 1.44 4.76 7.28
N ASN A 29 1.20 3.84 8.21
CA ASN A 29 1.65 3.96 9.58
C ASN A 29 3.19 3.97 9.68
N ALA A 30 3.86 3.07 8.97
CA ALA A 30 5.32 3.04 8.90
C ALA A 30 5.89 4.35 8.34
N LEU A 31 5.27 4.89 7.28
CA LEU A 31 5.65 6.17 6.69
C LEU A 31 5.51 7.32 7.69
N LYS A 32 4.38 7.41 8.39
CA LYS A 32 4.14 8.41 9.45
C LYS A 32 5.21 8.34 10.55
N VAL A 33 5.56 7.13 11.00
CA VAL A 33 6.61 6.92 12.01
C VAL A 33 7.98 7.39 11.51
N LEU A 34 8.34 7.10 10.26
CA LEU A 34 9.62 7.54 9.69
C LEU A 34 9.70 9.06 9.58
N VAL A 35 8.63 9.70 9.12
CA VAL A 35 8.52 11.16 9.04
C VAL A 35 8.64 11.80 10.42
N GLN A 36 7.85 11.33 11.41
CA GLN A 36 7.89 11.84 12.78
C GLN A 36 9.27 11.70 13.43
N ARG A 37 9.95 10.57 13.19
CA ARG A 37 11.29 10.29 13.73
C ARG A 37 12.42 10.90 12.90
N LYS A 38 12.10 11.65 11.83
CA LYS A 38 13.07 12.22 10.86
C LYS A 38 14.08 11.17 10.35
N LYS A 39 13.61 9.93 10.17
CA LYS A 39 14.43 8.83 9.66
C LYS A 39 14.38 8.79 8.14
N SER A 40 15.41 8.21 7.53
CA SER A 40 15.42 7.99 6.09
C SER A 40 14.24 7.13 5.67
N ILE A 41 13.51 7.59 4.65
CA ILE A 41 12.40 6.85 4.07
C ILE A 41 12.99 6.00 2.96
N THR A 42 13.03 4.69 3.18
CA THR A 42 13.56 3.71 2.23
C THR A 42 12.66 2.49 2.23
N ILE A 43 12.67 1.71 1.14
CA ILE A 43 11.94 0.43 1.08
C ILE A 43 12.35 -0.48 2.24
N ALA A 44 13.64 -0.49 2.62
CA ALA A 44 14.12 -1.28 3.75
C ALA A 44 13.49 -0.84 5.08
N ASN A 45 13.43 0.47 5.36
CA ASN A 45 12.84 0.98 6.59
C ASN A 45 11.33 0.81 6.63
N LEU A 46 10.64 1.01 5.50
CA LEU A 46 9.21 0.76 5.39
C LEU A 46 8.90 -0.72 5.58
N SER A 47 9.65 -1.61 4.94
CA SER A 47 9.51 -3.05 5.10
C SER A 47 9.69 -3.49 6.55
N ASN A 48 10.74 -2.99 7.22
CA ASN A 48 11.00 -3.32 8.61
C ASN A 48 9.91 -2.82 9.58
N LEU A 49 9.35 -1.63 9.34
CA LEU A 49 8.34 -1.05 10.25
C LEU A 49 6.92 -1.53 9.97
N SER A 50 6.56 -1.75 8.71
CA SER A 50 5.22 -2.22 8.32
C SER A 50 5.08 -3.74 8.36
N GLY A 51 6.18 -4.48 8.45
CA GLY A 51 6.19 -5.94 8.33
C GLY A 51 5.91 -6.45 6.91
N ILE A 52 5.81 -5.56 5.93
CA ILE A 52 5.55 -5.91 4.53
C ILE A 52 6.86 -6.24 3.82
N SER A 53 6.87 -7.30 3.02
CA SER A 53 8.08 -7.72 2.29
C SER A 53 8.57 -6.63 1.33
N LYS A 54 9.90 -6.54 1.15
CA LYS A 54 10.50 -5.62 0.16
C LYS A 54 9.98 -5.88 -1.26
N THR A 55 9.79 -7.15 -1.63
CA THR A 55 9.28 -7.57 -2.94
C THR A 55 7.96 -6.90 -3.29
N TRP A 56 7.03 -6.85 -2.32
CA TRP A 56 5.75 -6.18 -2.52
C TRP A 56 5.90 -4.70 -2.91
N PHE A 57 6.87 -3.99 -2.34
CA PHE A 57 7.14 -2.59 -2.73
C PHE A 57 7.75 -2.47 -4.13
N TYR A 58 8.51 -3.47 -4.57
CA TYR A 58 9.10 -3.48 -5.89
C TYR A 58 8.11 -3.86 -6.98
N ASP A 59 7.11 -4.71 -6.67
CA ASP A 59 6.07 -5.11 -7.63
C ASP A 59 5.15 -3.92 -7.99
N GLU A 60 5.00 -2.96 -7.07
CA GLU A 60 4.24 -1.74 -7.29
C GLU A 60 5.07 -0.67 -8.03
N GLU A 61 4.78 -0.48 -9.31
CA GLU A 61 5.53 0.43 -10.18
C GLU A 61 5.59 1.87 -9.65
N GLU A 62 4.46 2.45 -9.22
CA GLU A 62 4.43 3.80 -8.66
C GLU A 62 5.31 3.94 -7.41
N LEU A 63 5.31 2.93 -6.53
CA LEU A 63 6.16 2.95 -5.34
C LEU A 63 7.63 2.90 -5.75
N ARG A 64 7.98 1.98 -6.64
CA ARG A 64 9.33 1.84 -7.17
C ARG A 64 9.86 3.12 -7.81
N GLU A 65 9.03 3.83 -8.57
CA GLU A 65 9.38 5.12 -9.16
C GLU A 65 9.63 6.20 -8.09
N ILE A 66 8.80 6.25 -7.05
CA ILE A 66 9.02 7.20 -5.94
C ILE A 66 10.34 6.89 -5.20
N PHE A 67 10.71 5.61 -5.06
CA PHE A 67 11.94 5.18 -4.39
C PHE A 67 13.20 5.20 -5.28
N ARG A 68 13.08 5.39 -6.60
CA ARG A 68 14.22 5.50 -7.52
C ARG A 68 15.01 6.80 -7.32
N GLY A 69 14.33 7.86 -6.90
CA GLY A 69 14.93 9.17 -6.66
C GLY A 69 15.44 9.37 -5.24
N ARG A 70 16.07 10.52 -5.01
CA ARG A 70 16.33 11.01 -3.65
C ARG A 70 14.98 11.36 -3.03
N ILE A 71 14.64 10.73 -1.90
CA ILE A 71 13.37 11.01 -1.22
C ILE A 71 13.37 12.46 -0.73
N SER A 72 12.59 13.28 -1.42
CA SER A 72 12.27 14.66 -1.09
C SER A 72 10.91 14.74 -0.39
N GLU A 73 10.58 15.92 0.14
CA GLU A 73 9.23 16.20 0.66
C GLU A 73 8.13 15.94 -0.38
N GLU A 74 8.40 16.25 -1.65
CA GLU A 74 7.51 15.95 -2.78
C GLU A 74 7.30 14.43 -2.96
N SER A 75 8.35 13.63 -2.76
CA SER A 75 8.27 12.16 -2.83
C SER A 75 7.39 11.60 -1.70
N ILE A 76 7.47 12.18 -0.51
CA ILE A 76 6.63 11.82 0.65
C ILE A 76 5.17 12.18 0.38
N GLN A 77 4.91 13.35 -0.19
CA GLN A 77 3.57 13.76 -0.58
C GLN A 77 2.97 12.83 -1.66
N LYS A 78 3.78 12.44 -2.66
CA LYS A 78 3.40 11.45 -3.69
C LYS A 78 3.05 10.10 -3.06
N LEU A 79 3.82 9.63 -2.07
CA LEU A 79 3.52 8.39 -1.33
C LEU A 79 2.17 8.47 -0.60
N PHE A 80 1.91 9.56 0.13
CA PHE A 80 0.61 9.72 0.80
C PHE A 80 -0.56 9.82 -0.18
N ASN A 81 -0.36 10.52 -1.30
CA ASN A 81 -1.39 10.62 -2.35
C ASN A 81 -1.67 9.26 -2.99
N TYR A 82 -0.64 8.48 -3.32
CA TYR A 82 -0.78 7.10 -3.83
C TYR A 82 -1.57 6.23 -2.84
N LEU A 83 -1.18 6.23 -1.55
CA LEU A 83 -1.87 5.44 -0.53
C LEU A 83 -3.35 5.83 -0.40
N LYS A 84 -3.66 7.13 -0.48
CA LYS A 84 -5.03 7.64 -0.45
C LYS A 84 -5.83 7.21 -1.68
N GLN A 85 -5.26 7.34 -2.88
CA GLN A 85 -5.92 6.92 -4.13
C GLN A 85 -6.20 5.42 -4.15
N GLN A 86 -5.26 4.59 -3.72
CA GLN A 86 -5.44 3.13 -3.66
C GLN A 86 -6.57 2.73 -2.71
N LYS A 87 -6.72 3.42 -1.57
CA LYS A 87 -7.86 3.21 -0.66
C LYS A 87 -9.19 3.56 -1.31
N ILE A 88 -9.26 4.67 -2.05
CA ILE A 88 -10.46 5.08 -2.78
C ILE A 88 -10.77 4.06 -3.89
N MET A 89 -9.82 3.71 -4.76
CA MET A 89 -10.08 2.74 -5.82
C MET A 89 -10.52 1.37 -5.30
N SER A 90 -10.06 0.99 -4.11
CA SER A 90 -10.46 -0.25 -3.44
C SER A 90 -11.89 -0.22 -2.90
N THR A 91 -12.41 0.95 -2.51
CA THR A 91 -13.78 1.09 -1.99
C THR A 91 -14.83 1.22 -3.09
N TRP A 92 -14.45 1.69 -4.28
CA TRP A 92 -15.35 1.83 -5.45
C TRP A 92 -15.50 0.54 -6.28
N LYS A 93 -14.69 -0.49 -6.00
CA LYS A 93 -14.68 -1.79 -6.74
C LYS A 93 -15.45 -2.93 -6.04
N ILE A 94 -16.09 -2.62 -4.91
CA ILE A 94 -17.02 -3.50 -4.18
C ILE A 94 -18.44 -3.21 -4.68
#